data_AF-A0A7X8CHZ1-F1
#
_entry.id   AF-A0A7X8CHZ1-F1
#
_cell.length_a   1.000
_cell.length_b   1.000
_cell.length_c   1.000
_cell.angle_alpha   90.00
_cell.angle_beta   90.00
_cell.angle_gamma   90.00
#
_symmetry.space_group_name_H-M   'P 1'
#
loop_
_entity.id
_entity.type
_entity.pdbx_description
1 polymer ?
#
loop_
_entity_poly.entity_id
_entity_poly.type
_entity_poly.pdbx_seq_one_letter_code
_entity_poly.pdbx_strand_id
1 'polypeptide(L)'
;MKYLAFDIYGDYAHFKKFYTTSSPLTFSIPPPPTIGGMIAAICGIDKKNYLDILSFTKCQYAIRILNPIHKVRMGLNHINTKGNAWQLISKKNHEPRTQIRTEFLKSPRYRI
;
A
#
# COMPACT_ATOMS: atom_id res chain seq x y z
N MET A 1 8.45 25.24 -17.60
CA MET A 1 8.77 24.06 -16.78
C MET A 1 8.30 22.80 -17.51
N LYS A 2 9.01 21.67 -17.36
CA LYS A 2 8.63 20.37 -17.92
C LYS A 2 8.19 19.44 -16.78
N TYR A 3 7.11 18.70 -16.98
CA TYR A 3 6.56 17.75 -16.01
C TYR A 3 6.42 16.38 -16.66
N LEU A 4 6.59 15.34 -15.84
CA LEU A 4 6.29 13.96 -16.21
C LEU A 4 5.05 13.55 -15.41
N ALA A 5 4.04 13.01 -16.10
CA ALA A 5 2.77 12.64 -15.48
C ALA A 5 2.40 11.19 -15.79
N PHE A 6 1.89 10.49 -14.78
CA PHE A 6 1.42 9.11 -14.87
C PHE A 6 -0.01 9.00 -14.36
N ASP A 7 -0.88 8.34 -15.14
CA ASP A 7 -2.17 7.87 -14.63
C ASP A 7 -1.97 6.51 -13.98
N ILE A 8 -2.20 6.41 -12.67
CA ILE A 8 -2.13 5.15 -11.91
C ILE A 8 -3.53 4.78 -11.44
N TYR A 9 -3.94 3.55 -11.74
CA TYR A 9 -5.24 3.00 -11.36
C TYR A 9 -5.16 1.51 -11.10
N GLY A 10 -6.19 0.99 -10.43
CA GLY A 10 -6.36 -0.43 -10.21
C GLY A 10 -7.73 -0.73 -9.61
N ASP A 11 -8.08 -2.02 -9.51
CA ASP A 11 -9.35 -2.41 -8.89
C ASP A 11 -9.36 -2.14 -7.38
N TYR A 12 -8.20 -2.27 -6.75
CA TYR A 12 -8.00 -2.02 -5.33
C TYR A 12 -6.63 -1.39 -5.06
N ALA A 13 -6.53 -0.60 -3.99
CA ALA A 13 -5.25 -0.17 -3.44
C ALA A 13 -5.23 -0.21 -1.91
N HIS A 14 -4.05 -0.38 -1.33
CA HIS A 14 -3.83 -0.34 0.11
C HIS A 14 -2.57 0.47 0.44
N PHE A 15 -2.76 1.72 0.82
CA PHE A 15 -1.72 2.61 1.31
C PHE A 15 -1.72 2.58 2.84
N LYS A 16 -1.09 1.55 3.42
CA LYS A 16 -1.20 1.22 4.84
C LYS A 16 -0.86 2.42 5.74
N LYS A 17 -1.74 2.70 6.72
CA LYS A 17 -1.45 3.62 7.82
C LYS A 17 -0.52 2.97 8.83
N PHE A 18 0.53 3.66 9.25
CA PHE A 18 1.60 3.10 10.10
C PHE A 18 1.13 2.72 11.51
N TYR A 19 0.06 3.33 12.03
CA TYR A 19 -0.39 3.19 13.41
C TYR A 19 -1.46 2.11 13.64
N THR A 20 -1.90 1.37 12.61
CA THR A 20 -2.87 0.27 12.80
C THR A 20 -2.29 -1.08 12.34
N THR A 21 -2.34 -2.05 13.24
CA THR A 21 -1.76 -3.39 13.03
C THR A 21 -2.84 -4.47 12.89
N SER A 22 -3.80 -4.53 13.84
CA SER A 22 -4.87 -5.54 13.88
C SER A 22 -6.09 -5.20 13.01
N SER A 23 -6.13 -4.02 12.41
CA SER A 23 -7.16 -3.61 11.44
C SER A 23 -6.52 -2.61 10.47
N PRO A 24 -5.75 -3.09 9.48
CA PRO A 24 -4.97 -2.22 8.61
C PRO A 24 -5.89 -1.24 7.88
N LEU A 25 -5.64 0.04 8.08
CA LEU A 25 -6.35 1.12 7.40
C LEU A 25 -5.54 1.62 6.22
N THR A 26 -6.21 2.18 5.22
CA THR A 26 -5.55 2.80 4.06
C THR A 26 -5.66 4.32 4.11
N PHE A 27 -4.62 5.03 3.68
CA PHE A 27 -4.75 6.43 3.27
C PHE A 27 -5.61 6.54 2.00
N SER A 28 -6.21 7.71 1.79
CA SER A 28 -7.04 8.01 0.61
C SER A 28 -6.22 8.33 -0.63
N ILE A 29 -4.94 8.65 -0.46
CA ILE A 29 -3.97 8.94 -1.50
C ILE A 29 -2.66 8.22 -1.16
N PRO A 30 -1.85 7.81 -2.15
CA PRO A 30 -0.52 7.29 -1.90
C PRO A 30 0.33 8.35 -1.20
N PRO A 31 0.96 8.05 -0.05
CA PRO A 31 1.87 8.99 0.60
C PRO A 31 3.16 9.15 -0.24
N PRO A 32 3.95 10.23 -0.03
CA PRO A 32 5.17 10.51 -0.80
C PRO A 32 6.14 9.32 -0.98
N PRO A 33 6.48 8.51 0.06
CA PRO A 33 7.35 7.36 -0.14
C PRO A 33 6.73 6.28 -1.05
N THR A 34 5.41 6.14 -1.06
CA THR A 34 4.70 5.23 -1.98
C THR A 34 4.77 5.75 -3.41
N ILE A 35 4.62 7.06 -3.61
CA ILE A 35 4.78 7.69 -4.94
C ILE A 35 6.19 7.44 -5.48
N GLY A 36 7.21 7.74 -4.69
CA GLY A 36 8.60 7.49 -5.05
C GLY A 36 8.86 6.01 -5.35
N GLY A 37 8.32 5.09 -4.55
CA GLY A 37 8.44 3.66 -4.79
C GLY A 37 7.77 3.18 -6.09
N MET A 38 6.59 3.71 -6.43
CA MET A 38 5.91 3.40 -7.70
C MET A 38 6.72 3.90 -8.89
N ILE A 39 7.21 5.14 -8.85
CA ILE A 39 8.04 5.72 -9.92
C ILE A 39 9.35 4.94 -10.05
N ALA A 40 10.00 4.59 -8.94
CA ALA A 40 11.22 3.78 -8.94
C ALA A 40 11.02 2.43 -9.61
N ALA A 41 9.91 1.76 -9.34
CA ALA A 41 9.57 0.48 -9.96
C ALA A 41 9.35 0.63 -11.47
N ILE A 42 8.66 1.69 -11.93
CA ILE A 42 8.45 1.98 -13.34
C ILE A 42 9.78 2.26 -14.06
N CYS A 43 10.68 3.02 -13.42
CA CYS A 43 11.97 3.40 -13.98
C CYS A 43 13.08 2.35 -13.79
N GLY A 44 12.83 1.24 -13.10
CA GLY A 44 13.84 0.22 -12.79
C GLY A 44 14.94 0.69 -11.83
N ILE A 45 14.64 1.61 -10.92
CA ILE A 45 15.60 2.16 -9.95
C ILE A 45 15.73 1.22 -8.74
N ASP A 46 16.96 0.92 -8.35
CA ASP A 46 17.25 0.03 -7.22
C ASP A 46 16.72 0.57 -5.87
N LYS A 47 16.25 -0.36 -5.02
CA LYS A 47 15.69 -0.07 -3.70
C LYS A 47 16.66 0.68 -2.77
N LYS A 48 17.97 0.49 -2.93
CA LYS A 48 18.99 1.17 -2.11
C LYS A 48 19.13 2.65 -2.47
N ASN A 49 18.79 3.02 -3.72
CA ASN A 49 19.12 4.33 -4.27
C ASN A 49 17.88 5.21 -4.50
N TYR A 50 16.69 4.63 -4.65
CA TYR A 50 15.51 5.40 -5.06
C TYR A 50 15.12 6.53 -4.08
N LEU A 51 15.31 6.34 -2.77
CA LEU A 51 14.97 7.36 -1.77
C LEU A 51 15.83 8.62 -1.92
N ASP A 52 17.09 8.47 -2.34
CA ASP A 52 17.96 9.61 -2.60
C ASP A 52 17.63 10.28 -3.94
N ILE A 53 17.53 9.49 -5.00
CA ILE A 53 17.24 9.97 -6.37
C ILE A 53 15.88 10.69 -6.41
N LEU A 54 14.88 10.13 -5.74
CA LEU A 54 13.51 10.61 -5.71
C LEU A 54 13.18 11.31 -4.38
N SER A 55 14.20 11.87 -3.73
CA SER A 55 14.02 12.70 -2.54
C SER A 55 13.26 13.99 -2.88
N PHE A 56 12.54 14.55 -1.90
CA PHE A 56 11.72 15.75 -2.12
C PHE A 56 12.53 17.00 -2.54
N THR A 57 13.84 17.01 -2.26
CA THR A 57 14.77 18.06 -2.70
C THR A 57 15.14 17.94 -4.19
N LYS A 58 15.13 16.73 -4.76
CA LYS A 58 15.49 16.45 -6.15
C LYS A 58 14.28 16.24 -7.06
N CYS A 59 13.16 15.74 -6.51
CA CYS A 59 11.94 15.45 -7.24
C CYS A 59 10.72 15.88 -6.42
N GLN A 60 9.97 16.85 -6.95
CA GLN A 60 8.70 17.28 -6.36
C GLN A 60 7.55 16.46 -6.93
N TYR A 61 6.66 16.02 -6.06
CA TYR A 61 5.47 15.26 -6.45
C TYR A 61 4.23 16.14 -6.37
N ALA A 62 3.35 15.96 -7.35
CA ALA A 62 1.97 16.41 -7.27
C ALA A 62 1.06 15.18 -7.33
N ILE A 63 -0.18 15.33 -6.87
CA ILE A 63 -1.19 14.30 -7.06
C ILE A 63 -2.54 14.93 -7.34
N ARG A 64 -3.24 14.39 -8.33
CA ARG A 64 -4.63 14.69 -8.64
C ARG A 64 -5.46 13.42 -8.50
N ILE A 65 -6.54 13.52 -7.75
CA ILE A 65 -7.56 12.48 -7.67
C ILE A 65 -8.42 12.56 -8.94
N LEU A 66 -8.52 11.46 -9.69
CA LEU A 66 -9.28 11.40 -10.94
C LEU A 66 -10.66 10.74 -10.76
N ASN A 67 -10.78 9.85 -9.76
CA ASN A 67 -12.04 9.20 -9.39
C ASN A 67 -12.37 9.49 -7.91
N PRO A 68 -13.66 9.56 -7.53
CA PRO A 68 -14.05 9.68 -6.12
C PRO A 68 -13.41 8.60 -5.25
N ILE A 69 -13.02 8.97 -4.04
CA ILE A 69 -12.38 8.05 -3.11
C ILE A 69 -13.46 7.14 -2.50
N HIS A 70 -13.39 5.85 -2.84
CA HIS A 70 -14.25 4.83 -2.25
C HIS A 70 -13.43 3.87 -1.39
N LYS A 71 -13.87 3.68 -0.14
CA LYS A 71 -13.24 2.76 0.82
C LYS A 71 -14.15 1.59 1.11
N VAL A 72 -13.58 0.39 1.09
CA VAL A 72 -14.27 -0.86 1.41
C VAL A 72 -13.46 -1.63 2.44
N ARG A 73 -14.13 -2.43 3.26
CA ARG A 73 -13.47 -3.32 4.22
C ARG A 73 -13.76 -4.76 3.88
N MET A 74 -12.71 -5.57 3.82
CA MET A 74 -12.81 -7.00 3.51
C MET A 74 -12.08 -7.80 4.57
N GLY A 75 -12.58 -9.00 4.86
CA GLY A 75 -11.89 -9.95 5.72
C GLY A 75 -10.79 -10.66 4.92
N LEU A 76 -9.54 -10.51 5.34
CA LEU A 76 -8.40 -11.27 4.83
C LEU A 76 -8.05 -12.40 5.80
N ASN A 77 -7.86 -13.60 5.27
CA ASN A 77 -7.42 -14.75 6.06
C ASN A 77 -5.89 -14.80 6.09
N HIS A 78 -5.29 -14.06 7.03
CA HIS A 78 -3.85 -14.05 7.22
C HIS A 78 -3.36 -15.36 7.85
N ILE A 79 -2.11 -15.70 7.55
CA ILE A 79 -1.39 -16.74 8.28
C ILE A 79 -1.21 -16.28 9.73
N ASN A 80 -1.58 -17.14 10.68
CA ASN A 80 -1.31 -16.88 12.09
C ASN A 80 0.12 -17.31 12.44
N THR A 81 0.95 -16.37 12.86
CA THR A 81 2.35 -16.59 13.25
C THR A 81 2.61 -16.34 14.73
N LYS A 82 1.55 -16.29 15.56
CA LYS A 82 1.70 -16.11 17.02
C LYS A 82 2.52 -17.25 17.62
N GLY A 83 3.41 -16.92 18.55
CA GLY A 83 4.28 -17.91 19.19
C GLY A 83 5.38 -18.48 18.30
N ASN A 84 5.79 -17.75 17.24
CA ASN A 84 6.83 -18.16 16.28
C ASN A 84 6.56 -19.52 15.59
N ALA A 85 5.30 -19.96 15.57
CA ALA A 85 4.89 -21.18 14.92
C ALA A 85 4.05 -20.83 13.69
N TRP A 86 4.44 -21.36 12.53
CA TRP A 86 3.53 -21.49 11.40
C TRP A 86 3.03 -22.94 11.38
N GLN A 87 1.73 -23.13 11.52
CA GLN A 87 1.11 -24.46 11.49
C GLN A 87 -0.01 -24.47 10.46
N LEU A 88 -0.02 -25.48 9.60
CA LEU A 88 -1.02 -25.62 8.54
C LEU A 88 -2.39 -26.11 9.09
N ILE A 89 -2.35 -26.83 10.21
CA ILE A 89 -3.47 -27.56 10.80
C ILE A 89 -3.80 -26.93 12.15
N SER A 90 -5.09 -26.84 12.50
CA SER A 90 -5.52 -26.36 13.81
C SER A 90 -5.00 -27.27 14.93
N LYS A 91 -4.48 -26.64 15.99
CA LYS A 91 -4.19 -27.28 17.29
C LYS A 91 -5.11 -26.69 18.35
N LYS A 92 -5.29 -27.43 19.44
CA LYS A 92 -6.15 -27.08 20.59
C LYS A 92 -6.05 -25.61 21.04
N ASN A 93 -4.86 -24.98 20.94
CA ASN A 93 -4.62 -23.59 21.36
C ASN A 93 -4.06 -22.70 20.22
N HIS A 94 -4.11 -23.13 18.96
CA HIS A 94 -3.56 -22.35 17.85
C HIS A 94 -4.30 -22.64 16.53
N GLU A 95 -5.02 -21.62 16.06
CA GLU A 95 -5.63 -21.63 14.73
C GLU A 95 -4.60 -21.28 13.65
N PRO A 96 -4.62 -21.95 12.48
CA PRO A 96 -3.65 -21.73 11.40
C PRO A 96 -3.84 -20.37 10.71
N ARG A 97 -5.02 -19.77 10.85
CA ARG A 97 -5.41 -18.51 10.21
C ARG A 97 -5.95 -17.53 11.24
N THR A 98 -5.74 -16.25 10.97
CA THR A 98 -6.39 -15.14 11.68
C THR A 98 -7.12 -14.29 10.65
N GLN A 99 -8.43 -14.13 10.82
CA GLN A 99 -9.21 -13.24 9.95
C GLN A 99 -9.01 -11.79 10.40
N ILE A 100 -8.48 -10.96 9.52
CA ILE A 100 -8.23 -9.54 9.79
C ILE A 100 -9.09 -8.73 8.84
N ARG A 101 -9.85 -7.77 9.39
CA ARG A 101 -10.61 -6.83 8.59
C ARG A 101 -9.68 -5.72 8.09
N THR A 102 -9.43 -5.69 6.79
CA THR A 102 -8.52 -4.74 6.14
C THR A 102 -9.31 -3.76 5.28
N GLU A 103 -8.96 -2.48 5.36
CA GLU A 103 -9.55 -1.41 4.55
C GLU A 103 -8.78 -1.23 3.24
N PHE A 104 -9.49 -1.18 2.12
CA PHE A 104 -8.96 -0.95 0.79
C PHE A 104 -9.65 0.24 0.14
N LEU A 105 -8.96 0.84 -0.83
CA LEU A 105 -9.58 1.70 -1.82
C LEU A 105 -10.19 0.84 -2.92
N LYS A 106 -11.40 1.15 -3.39
CA LYS A 106 -12.05 0.49 -4.53
C LYS A 106 -11.98 1.39 -5.76
N SER A 107 -11.51 0.83 -6.88
CA SER A 107 -11.35 1.52 -8.16
C SER A 107 -10.64 2.89 -8.08
N PRO A 108 -9.54 3.02 -7.29
CA PRO A 108 -8.80 4.28 -7.22
C PRO A 108 -8.18 4.63 -8.57
N ARG A 109 -8.17 5.93 -8.90
CA ARG A 109 -7.45 6.48 -10.05
C ARG A 109 -6.84 7.83 -9.67
N TYR A 110 -5.54 7.96 -9.91
CA TYR A 110 -4.75 9.15 -9.61
C TYR A 110 -3.94 9.55 -10.83
N ARG A 111 -3.66 10.84 -10.96
CA ARG A 111 -2.57 11.36 -11.78
C ARG A 111 -1.46 11.85 -10.86
N ILE A 112 -0.28 11.29 -11.03
CA ILE A 112 0.95 11.67 -10.34
C ILE A 112 1.80 12.49 -11.31
#